data_AF-A0A972WKG6-F1
#
_entry.id   AF-A0A972WKG6-F1
#
_cell.length_a   1.000
_cell.length_b   1.000
_cell.length_c   1.000
_cell.angle_alpha   90.00
_cell.angle_beta   90.00
_cell.angle_gamma   90.00
#
_symmetry.space_group_name_H-M   'P 1'
#
loop_
_entity.id
_entity.type
_entity.pdbx_description
1 polymer ?
#
loop_
_entity_poly.entity_id
_entity_poly.type
_entity_poly.pdbx_seq_one_letter_code
_entity_poly.pdbx_strand_id
1 'polypeptide(L)'
;MTSTPDEYFADLISNVSHANGVFRITFAQQHIDNEVRPAVRLLVPANQLQSMIKAIAGAATEIRDKVAAQAEAASDEKPTAKKKPAGKKK
;
A
#
# COMPACT_ATOMS: atom_id res chain seq x y z
N MET A 1 4.32 -28.53 -5.34
CA MET A 1 4.65 -27.24 -6.00
C MET A 1 3.64 -26.21 -5.49
N THR A 2 4.06 -25.29 -4.63
CA THR A 2 3.21 -24.17 -4.19
C THR A 2 3.23 -23.11 -5.29
N SER A 3 2.17 -23.07 -6.10
CA SER A 3 1.99 -22.00 -7.10
C SER A 3 1.74 -20.70 -6.34
N THR A 4 2.66 -19.76 -6.44
CA THR A 4 2.39 -18.37 -6.06
C THR A 4 1.35 -17.80 -7.03
N PRO A 5 0.37 -17.00 -6.56
CA PRO A 5 -0.54 -16.30 -7.46
C PRO A 5 0.23 -15.35 -8.39
N ASP A 6 -0.32 -15.10 -9.58
CA ASP A 6 0.19 -14.04 -10.45
C ASP A 6 -0.02 -12.67 -9.78
N GLU A 7 1.00 -11.82 -9.84
CA GLU A 7 0.97 -10.48 -9.28
C GLU A 7 0.93 -9.46 -10.43
N TYR A 8 0.09 -8.44 -10.27
CA TYR A 8 -0.09 -7.38 -11.26
C TYR A 8 0.12 -6.03 -10.59
N PHE A 9 0.96 -5.19 -11.19
CA PHE A 9 1.01 -3.78 -10.84
C PHE A 9 -0.14 -3.03 -11.51
N ALA A 10 -0.84 -2.21 -10.73
CA ALA A 10 -1.89 -1.33 -11.23
C ALA A 10 -1.89 -0.04 -10.43
N ASP A 11 -2.04 1.07 -11.14
CA ASP A 11 -1.99 2.41 -10.57
C ASP A 11 -3.40 2.90 -10.21
N LEU A 12 -4.39 2.50 -10.99
CA LEU A 12 -5.76 3.00 -10.88
C LEU A 12 -6.82 1.99 -11.32
N ILE A 13 -8.07 2.27 -10.92
CA ILE A 13 -9.25 1.56 -11.43
C ILE A 13 -9.76 2.34 -12.65
N SER A 14 -9.69 1.74 -13.83
CA SER A 14 -10.13 2.37 -15.09
C SER A 14 -11.63 2.18 -15.34
N ASN A 15 -12.22 1.10 -14.81
CA ASN A 15 -13.64 0.84 -14.95
C ASN A 15 -14.18 -0.03 -13.82
N VAL A 16 -15.41 0.27 -13.38
CA VAL A 16 -16.22 -0.62 -12.55
C VAL A 16 -17.56 -0.83 -13.26
N SER A 17 -17.92 -2.08 -13.47
CA SER A 17 -19.23 -2.46 -13.99
C SER A 17 -19.78 -3.65 -13.22
N HIS A 18 -21.06 -3.99 -13.40
CA HIS A 18 -21.64 -5.19 -12.82
C HIS A 18 -22.62 -5.85 -13.78
N ALA A 19 -22.69 -7.18 -13.73
CA ALA A 19 -23.71 -7.95 -14.43
C ALA A 19 -23.95 -9.26 -13.67
N ASN A 20 -25.21 -9.71 -13.61
CA ASN A 20 -25.59 -11.00 -13.03
C ASN A 20 -25.05 -11.21 -11.59
N GLY A 21 -25.09 -10.17 -10.75
CA GLY A 21 -24.63 -10.25 -9.36
C GLY A 21 -23.11 -10.29 -9.19
N VAL A 22 -22.33 -10.01 -10.23
CA VAL A 22 -20.87 -9.96 -10.20
C VAL A 22 -20.37 -8.59 -10.62
N PHE A 23 -19.52 -7.99 -9.79
CA PHE A 23 -18.77 -6.78 -10.10
C PHE A 23 -17.54 -7.12 -10.93
N ARG A 24 -17.23 -6.26 -11.89
CA ARG A 24 -16.08 -6.34 -12.78
C ARG A 24 -15.28 -5.06 -12.57
N ILE A 25 -14.14 -5.19 -11.89
CA ILE A 25 -13.26 -4.07 -11.58
C ILE A 25 -12.04 -4.21 -12.49
N THR A 26 -11.87 -3.27 -13.42
CA THR A 26 -10.71 -3.23 -14.31
C THR A 26 -9.67 -2.29 -13.73
N PHE A 27 -8.52 -2.85 -13.39
CA PHE A 27 -7.34 -2.13 -12.97
C PHE A 27 -6.48 -1.79 -14.20
N ALA A 28 -5.78 -0.67 -14.14
CA ALA A 28 -4.97 -0.17 -15.24
C ALA A 28 -3.69 0.49 -14.73
N GLN A 29 -2.71 0.60 -15.63
CA GLN A 29 -1.48 1.34 -15.44
C GLN A 29 -1.48 2.62 -16.27
N GLN A 30 -0.88 3.67 -15.73
CA GLN A 30 -0.64 4.93 -16.43
C GLN A 30 0.79 4.92 -16.97
N HIS A 31 0.93 4.99 -18.29
CA HIS A 31 2.23 5.07 -18.96
C HIS A 31 2.71 6.52 -19.11
N ILE A 32 4.00 6.67 -19.44
CA ILE A 32 4.73 7.95 -19.58
C ILE A 32 3.99 8.94 -20.51
N ASP A 33 3.27 8.44 -21.52
CA ASP A 33 2.54 9.24 -22.50
C ASP A 33 1.10 9.58 -22.08
N ASN A 34 0.78 9.49 -20.78
CA ASN A 34 -0.58 9.59 -20.23
C ASN A 34 -1.57 8.56 -20.80
N GLU A 35 -1.06 7.48 -21.41
CA GLU A 35 -1.89 6.39 -21.89
C GLU A 35 -2.27 5.46 -20.72
N VAL A 36 -3.58 5.17 -20.60
CA VAL A 36 -4.10 4.25 -19.58
C VAL A 36 -4.31 2.87 -20.21
N ARG A 37 -3.52 1.88 -19.78
CA ARG A 37 -3.60 0.50 -20.29
C ARG A 37 -4.19 -0.45 -19.25
N PRO A 38 -5.23 -1.25 -19.59
CA PRO A 38 -5.76 -2.27 -18.68
C PRO A 38 -4.70 -3.30 -18.30
N ALA A 39 -4.52 -3.53 -17.00
CA ALA A 39 -3.55 -4.49 -16.46
C ALA A 39 -4.23 -5.80 -16.09
N VAL A 40 -5.30 -5.74 -15.30
CA VAL A 40 -6.03 -6.93 -14.82
C VAL A 40 -7.49 -6.60 -14.55
N ARG A 41 -8.37 -7.60 -14.65
CA ARG A 41 -9.78 -7.48 -14.29
C ARG A 41 -10.14 -8.44 -13.17
N LEU A 42 -10.60 -7.89 -12.05
CA LEU A 42 -11.09 -8.64 -10.91
C LEU A 42 -12.61 -8.84 -11.02
N LEU A 43 -13.05 -10.08 -10.80
CA LEU A 43 -14.46 -10.44 -10.74
C LEU A 43 -14.85 -10.72 -9.29
N VAL A 44 -15.78 -9.94 -8.76
CA VAL A 44 -16.18 -10.03 -7.34
C VAL A 44 -17.68 -10.28 -7.22
N PRO A 45 -18.11 -11.38 -6.60
CA PRO A 45 -19.52 -11.57 -6.26
C PRO A 45 -20.04 -10.43 -5.38
N ALA A 46 -21.25 -9.95 -5.66
CA ALA A 46 -21.81 -8.78 -4.98
C ALA A 46 -21.88 -8.92 -3.45
N ASN A 47 -22.14 -10.14 -2.96
CA ASN A 47 -22.18 -10.45 -1.53
C ASN A 47 -20.80 -10.44 -0.85
N GLN A 48 -19.70 -10.52 -1.61
CA GLN A 48 -18.34 -10.52 -1.08
C GLN A 48 -17.66 -9.14 -1.18
N LEU A 49 -18.15 -8.27 -2.06
CA LEU A 49 -17.51 -6.98 -2.34
C LEU A 49 -17.34 -6.13 -1.07
N GLN A 50 -18.36 -6.03 -0.23
CA GLN A 50 -18.29 -5.22 0.99
C GLN A 50 -17.20 -5.70 1.95
N SER A 51 -17.08 -7.02 2.14
CA SER A 51 -16.06 -7.61 3.00
C SER A 51 -14.65 -7.38 2.43
N MET A 52 -14.48 -7.52 1.12
CA MET A 52 -13.20 -7.25 0.46
C MET A 52 -12.77 -5.78 0.60
N ILE A 53 -13.69 -4.83 0.36
CA ILE A 53 -13.39 -3.40 0.52
C ILE A 53 -12.96 -3.08 1.95
N LYS A 54 -13.65 -3.64 2.96
CA LYS A 54 -13.30 -3.46 4.37
C LYS A 54 -11.91 -4.00 4.70
N ALA A 55 -11.56 -5.18 4.18
CA ALA A 55 -10.23 -5.76 4.39
C ALA A 55 -9.13 -4.89 3.78
N ILE A 56 -9.33 -4.38 2.55
CA ILE A 56 -8.39 -3.47 1.89
C ILE A 56 -8.24 -2.16 2.68
N ALA A 57 -9.36 -1.58 3.11
CA ALA A 57 -9.35 -0.35 3.91
C ALA A 57 -8.63 -0.55 5.25
N GLY A 58 -8.84 -1.67 5.93
CA GLY A 58 -8.13 -2.03 7.16
C GLY A 58 -6.61 -2.12 6.95
N ALA A 59 -6.18 -2.83 5.90
CA ALA A 59 -4.76 -2.94 5.55
C ALA A 59 -4.13 -1.57 5.22
N ALA A 60 -4.87 -0.68 4.54
CA ALA A 60 -4.39 0.67 4.25
C ALA A 60 -4.17 1.50 5.53
N THR A 61 -5.07 1.39 6.51
CA THR A 61 -4.90 2.01 7.83
C THR A 61 -3.68 1.45 8.55
N GLU A 62 -3.49 0.13 8.57
CA GLU A 62 -2.32 -0.48 9.21
C GLU A 62 -1.00 -0.01 8.59
N ILE A 63 -0.94 0.14 7.27
CA ILE A 63 0.24 0.69 6.58
C ILE A 63 0.49 2.13 7.04
N ARG A 64 -0.56 2.96 7.08
CA ARG A 64 -0.46 4.35 7.53
C ARG A 64 0.09 4.44 8.95
N ASP A 65 -0.44 3.64 9.86
CA ASP A 65 -0.03 3.65 11.27
C ASP A 65 1.43 3.21 11.43
N LYS A 66 1.87 2.19 10.67
CA LYS A 66 3.28 1.75 10.64
C LYS A 66 4.21 2.84 10.12
N VAL A 67 3.83 3.53 9.04
CA VAL A 67 4.62 4.64 8.47
C VAL A 67 4.73 5.79 9.46
N ALA A 68 3.63 6.15 10.15
CA ALA A 68 3.64 7.19 11.18
C ALA A 68 4.55 6.82 12.36
N ALA A 69 4.42 5.60 12.88
CA ALA A 69 5.25 5.11 13.98
C ALA A 69 6.74 5.07 13.63
N GLN A 70 7.09 4.70 12.38
CA GLN A 70 8.47 4.76 11.90
C GLN A 70 9.00 6.20 11.81
N ALA A 71 8.17 7.15 11.38
CA ALA A 71 8.55 8.56 11.33
C ALA A 71 8.77 9.16 12.73
N GLU A 72 7.95 8.77 13.71
CA GLU A 72 8.13 9.16 15.12
C GLU A 72 9.40 8.53 15.73
N ALA A 73 9.63 7.22 15.51
CA ALA A 73 10.83 6.53 15.99
C ALA A 73 12.13 7.11 15.38
N ALA A 74 12.11 7.48 14.10
CA ALA A 74 13.24 8.13 13.44
C ALA A 74 13.50 9.58 13.93
N SER A 75 12.51 10.22 14.55
CA SER A 75 12.62 11.58 15.09
C SER A 75 13.17 11.62 16.52
N ASP A 76 13.10 10.51 17.26
CA ASP A 76 13.65 10.37 18.62
C ASP A 76 15.15 9.99 18.63
N GLU A 77 15.70 9.49 17.52
CA GLU A 77 17.14 9.25 17.34
C GLU A 77 17.90 10.51 16.92
N LYS A 78 17.80 11.60 17.69
CA LYS A 78 18.82 12.66 17.67
C LYS A 78 20.03 12.21 18.49
N PRO A 79 21.26 12.27 17.94
CA PRO A 79 22.44 11.74 18.60
C PRO A 79 22.74 12.56 19.86
N THR A 80 22.67 11.89 21.01
CA THR A 80 23.23 12.42 22.26
C THR A 80 24.72 12.68 22.03
N ALA A 81 25.06 13.97 21.91
CA ALA A 81 26.42 14.43 21.80
C ALA A 81 27.26 13.82 22.94
N LYS A 82 28.20 12.97 22.55
CA LYS A 82 29.23 12.36 23.39
C LYS A 82 29.81 13.39 24.36
N LYS A 83 29.44 13.32 25.64
CA LYS A 83 30.27 13.84 26.72
C LYS A 83 31.55 13.01 26.73
N LYS A 84 32.61 13.49 26.06
CA LYS A 84 33.95 12.92 26.22
C LYS A 84 34.64 13.61 27.41
N PRO A 85 35.15 12.86 28.39
CA PRO A 85 35.81 13.41 29.57
C PRO A 85 37.25 13.78 29.25
N ALA A 86 37.76 14.87 29.81
CA ALA A 86 39.20 15.10 29.93
C ALA A 86 39.48 16.14 31.03
N GLY A 87 39.93 15.66 32.20
CA GLY A 87 40.70 16.52 33.09
C GLY A 87 42.10 16.76 32.51
N LYS A 88 42.74 17.86 32.95
CA LYS A 88 44.08 17.91 33.60
C LYS A 88 44.85 19.22 33.30
N LYS A 89 45.27 19.87 34.39
CA LYS A 89 46.44 20.78 34.59
C LYS A 89 46.49 22.10 33.81
N LYS A 90 46.54 23.23 34.53
CA LYS A 90 47.81 23.81 35.02
C LYS A 90 47.55 24.76 36.19
#